data_AF-A0A955KSQ6-F1
#
_entry.id   AF-A0A955KSQ6-F1
#
_cell.length_a   1.000
_cell.length_b   1.000
_cell.length_c   1.000
_cell.angle_alpha   90.00
_cell.angle_beta   90.00
_cell.angle_gamma   90.00
#
_symmetry.space_group_name_H-M   'P 1'
#
loop_
_entity.id
_entity.type
_entity.pdbx_description
1 polymer ?
#
loop_
_entity_poly.entity_id
_entity_poly.type
_entity_poly.pdbx_seq_one_letter_code
_entity_poly.pdbx_strand_id
1 'polypeptide(L)'
;MVLHAIQYIKKHKKLIPLIILGSLFQLLVFFPSGTHLCIEGRCGLHFWAVNSHDAMWHLELMNTAFRQFPFIMPTFAGATLSGYNMFMDLVIYLLSFSGMSTLVLFFKVLPLV
;
A
#
# COMPACT_ATOMS: atom_id res chain seq x y z
N MET A 1 -10.18 -20.79 2.80
CA MET A 1 -10.29 -19.90 1.62
C MET A 1 -9.01 -19.90 0.78
N VAL A 2 -7.86 -19.48 1.34
CA VAL A 2 -6.56 -19.40 0.63
C VAL A 2 -6.12 -20.73 -0.02
N LEU A 3 -6.22 -21.84 0.71
CA LEU A 3 -5.86 -23.18 0.19
C LEU A 3 -6.70 -23.60 -1.03
N HIS A 4 -7.99 -23.23 -1.05
CA HIS A 4 -8.88 -23.55 -2.18
C HIS A 4 -8.53 -22.70 -3.41
N ALA A 5 -8.19 -21.42 -3.22
CA ALA A 5 -7.72 -20.55 -4.30
C ALA A 5 -6.41 -21.08 -4.92
N ILE A 6 -5.45 -21.50 -4.10
CA ILE A 6 -4.18 -22.07 -4.57
C ILE A 6 -4.43 -23.36 -5.35
N GLN A 7 -5.29 -24.26 -4.86
CA GLN A 7 -5.65 -25.49 -5.58
C GLN A 7 -6.33 -25.18 -6.93
N TYR A 8 -7.19 -24.17 -6.98
CA TYR A 8 -7.85 -23.74 -8.19
C TYR A 8 -6.88 -23.20 -9.25
N ILE A 9 -5.94 -22.32 -8.85
CA ILE A 9 -4.90 -21.79 -9.75
C ILE A 9 -4.01 -22.92 -10.28
N LYS A 10 -3.64 -23.89 -9.42
CA LYS A 10 -2.86 -25.07 -9.84
C LYS A 10 -3.59 -25.91 -10.90
N LYS A 11 -4.92 -26.04 -10.78
CA LYS A 11 -5.76 -26.73 -11.76
C LYS A 11 -5.88 -25.95 -13.07
N HIS A 12 -5.95 -24.62 -13.00
CA HIS A 12 -6.15 -23.74 -14.16
C HIS A 12 -4.92 -22.88 -14.44
N LYS A 13 -3.82 -23.51 -14.87
CA LYS A 13 -2.52 -22.86 -15.11
C LYS A 13 -2.57 -21.67 -16.08
N LYS A 14 -3.55 -21.63 -16.99
CA LYS A 14 -3.79 -20.50 -17.91
C LYS A 14 -4.17 -19.19 -17.19
N LEU A 15 -4.60 -19.26 -15.93
CA LEU A 15 -4.89 -18.07 -15.11
C LEU A 15 -3.63 -17.35 -14.64
N ILE A 16 -2.50 -18.07 -14.52
CA ILE A 16 -1.23 -17.49 -14.05
C ILE A 16 -0.78 -16.32 -14.94
N PRO A 17 -0.66 -16.46 -16.29
CA PRO A 17 -0.27 -15.34 -17.13
C PRO A 17 -1.28 -14.18 -17.08
N LEU A 18 -2.58 -14.47 -16.91
CA LEU A 18 -3.61 -13.43 -16.78
C LEU A 18 -3.45 -12.63 -15.47
N ILE A 19 -3.19 -13.31 -14.35
CA ILE A 19 -2.94 -12.67 -13.06
C ILE A 19 -1.68 -11.81 -13.13
N ILE A 20 -0.58 -12.37 -13.66
CA ILE A 20 0.68 -11.63 -13.82
C ILE A 20 0.48 -10.38 -14.67
N LEU A 21 -0.20 -10.52 -15.82
CA LEU A 21 -0.46 -9.39 -16.71
C LEU A 21 -1.33 -8.33 -16.02
N GLY A 22 -2.38 -8.73 -15.29
CA GLY A 22 -3.22 -7.84 -14.50
C GLY A 22 -2.45 -7.07 -13.43
N SER A 23 -1.62 -7.77 -12.64
CA SER A 23 -0.76 -7.17 -11.62
C SER A 23 0.25 -6.20 -12.23
N LEU A 24 0.82 -6.51 -13.40
CA LEU A 24 1.72 -5.60 -14.12
C LEU A 24 1.00 -4.33 -14.57
N PHE A 25 -0.21 -4.44 -15.12
CA PHE A 25 -1.02 -3.26 -15.48
C PHE A 25 -1.37 -2.41 -14.26
N GLN A 26 -1.70 -3.05 -13.14
CA GLN A 26 -1.96 -2.34 -11.89
C GLN A 26 -0.70 -1.60 -11.39
N LEU A 27 0.47 -2.24 -11.50
CA LEU A 27 1.74 -1.61 -11.15
C LEU A 27 1.98 -0.36 -12.01
N LEU A 28 1.69 -0.36 -13.31
CA LEU A 28 1.86 0.83 -14.16
C LEU A 28 1.07 2.04 -13.66
N VAL A 29 -0.09 1.83 -13.05
CA VAL A 29 -0.93 2.91 -12.50
C VAL A 29 -0.42 3.38 -11.14
N PHE A 30 0.07 2.47 -10.29
CA PHE A 30 0.50 2.79 -8.93
C PHE A 30 1.94 3.32 -8.85
N PHE A 31 2.84 2.79 -9.69
CA PHE A 31 4.28 3.01 -9.64
C PHE A 31 4.72 4.49 -9.72
N PRO A 32 4.06 5.37 -10.51
CA PRO A 32 4.44 6.79 -10.53
C PRO A 32 4.25 7.47 -9.16
N SER A 33 3.35 6.95 -8.31
CA SER A 33 3.10 7.48 -6.98
C SER A 33 4.26 7.18 -6.02
N GLY A 34 4.49 8.09 -5.07
CA GLY A 34 5.60 8.00 -4.13
C GLY A 34 6.98 8.21 -4.77
N THR A 35 7.03 8.76 -5.98
CA THR A 35 8.28 9.20 -6.61
C THR A 35 8.54 10.65 -6.24
N HIS A 36 9.78 10.99 -5.90
CA HIS A 36 10.16 12.38 -5.67
C HIS A 36 10.36 13.08 -7.01
N LEU A 37 9.54 14.09 -7.31
CA LEU A 37 9.58 14.83 -8.56
C LEU A 37 9.72 16.33 -8.29
N CYS A 38 10.39 17.04 -9.19
CA CYS A 38 10.50 18.48 -9.18
C CYS A 38 9.81 19.05 -10.42
N ILE A 39 8.75 19.84 -10.22
CA ILE A 39 7.98 20.48 -11.30
C ILE A 39 8.07 21.99 -11.07
N GLU A 40 8.55 22.74 -12.06
CA GLU A 40 8.67 24.21 -12.00
C GLU A 40 9.43 24.71 -10.75
N GLY A 41 10.51 24.02 -10.37
CA GLY A 41 11.32 24.37 -9.21
C GLY A 41 10.74 23.97 -7.84
N ARG A 42 9.57 23.32 -7.80
CA ARG A 42 8.99 22.76 -6.57
C ARG A 42 9.19 21.26 -6.53
N CYS A 43 9.90 20.79 -5.51
CA CYS A 43 10.22 19.38 -5.31
C CYS A 43 9.35 18.77 -4.21
N GLY A 44 8.90 17.54 -4.41
CA GLY A 44 8.15 16.81 -3.39
C GLY A 44 7.79 15.40 -3.81
N LEU A 45 7.08 14.70 -2.93
CA LEU A 45 6.49 13.40 -3.24
C LEU A 45 5.30 13.58 -4.17
N HIS A 46 5.36 12.93 -5.31
CA HIS A 46 4.30 12.92 -6.30
C HIS A 46 3.31 11.78 -6.04
N PHE A 47 2.03 12.10 -6.06
CA PHE A 47 0.93 11.12 -6.00
C PHE A 47 0.16 11.17 -7.30
N TRP A 48 0.12 10.04 -8.02
CA TRP A 48 -0.53 9.96 -9.32
C TRP A 48 -2.04 9.79 -9.16
N ALA A 49 -2.82 10.66 -9.81
CA ALA A 49 -4.27 10.65 -9.97
C ALA A 49 -5.07 9.80 -8.94
N VAL A 50 -5.13 8.48 -9.15
CA VAL A 50 -5.88 7.52 -8.32
C VAL A 50 -5.45 7.47 -6.85
N ASN A 51 -4.21 7.85 -6.55
CA ASN A 51 -3.61 7.83 -5.21
C ASN A 51 -3.50 9.23 -4.59
N SER A 52 -4.04 10.27 -5.23
CA SER A 52 -3.87 11.66 -4.78
C SER A 52 -4.60 11.99 -3.48
N HIS A 53 -5.69 11.29 -3.16
CA HIS A 53 -6.52 11.58 -1.99
C HIS A 53 -6.19 10.66 -0.81
N ASP A 54 -6.32 9.35 -0.99
CA ASP A 54 -6.30 8.42 0.15
C ASP A 54 -4.91 7.86 0.47
N ALA A 55 -3.95 7.95 -0.45
CA ALA A 55 -2.64 7.34 -0.20
C ALA A 55 -1.89 8.00 0.96
N MET A 56 -2.10 9.31 1.18
CA MET A 56 -1.53 9.99 2.34
C MET A 56 -2.10 9.42 3.64
N TRP A 57 -3.40 9.16 3.69
CA TRP A 57 -4.04 8.56 4.86
C TRP A 57 -3.42 7.19 5.21
N HIS A 58 -3.26 6.32 4.21
CA HIS A 58 -2.60 5.03 4.38
C HIS A 58 -1.14 5.19 4.86
N LEU A 59 -0.38 6.10 4.25
CA LEU A 59 0.99 6.43 4.66
C LEU A 59 1.08 6.89 6.10
N GLU A 60 0.18 7.77 6.54
CA GLU A 60 0.17 8.25 7.91
C GLU A 60 -0.14 7.13 8.90
N LEU A 61 -1.12 6.26 8.61
CA LEU A 61 -1.44 5.12 9.46
C LEU A 61 -0.22 4.21 9.66
N MET A 62 0.39 3.76 8.57
CA MET A 62 1.52 2.82 8.66
C MET A 62 2.81 3.47 9.17
N ASN A 63 2.98 4.79 9.09
CA ASN A 63 4.15 5.45 9.65
C ASN A 63 3.98 5.91 11.10
N THR A 64 2.76 6.09 11.60
CA THR A 64 2.52 6.70 12.92
C THR A 64 1.56 5.91 13.81
N ALA A 65 0.39 5.52 13.29
CA ALA A 65 -0.73 5.02 14.10
C ALA A 65 -0.40 3.74 14.88
N PHE A 66 0.40 2.85 14.29
CA PHE A 66 0.69 1.52 14.84
C PHE A 66 1.93 1.45 15.74
N ARG A 67 2.59 2.57 16.02
CA ARG A 67 3.80 2.59 16.87
C ARG A 67 3.54 2.39 18.36
N GLN A 68 2.28 2.45 18.79
CA GLN A 68 1.88 2.30 20.18
C GLN A 68 0.49 1.67 20.28
N PHE A 69 0.12 1.26 21.49
CA PHE A 69 -1.22 0.77 21.79
C PHE A 69 -1.84 1.60 22.93
N PRO A 70 -3.09 2.08 22.80
CA PRO A 70 -3.99 1.92 21.65
C PRO A 70 -3.49 2.64 20.39
N PHE A 71 -3.87 2.15 19.21
CA PHE A 71 -3.51 2.81 17.95
C PHE A 71 -4.09 4.22 17.91
N ILE A 72 -3.30 5.18 17.42
CA ILE A 72 -3.67 6.59 17.44
C ILE A 72 -4.23 7.07 16.10
N MET A 73 -5.14 8.04 16.17
CA MET A 73 -5.64 8.75 15.01
C MET A 73 -4.57 9.76 14.54
N PRO A 74 -3.99 9.61 13.33
CA PRO A 74 -2.88 10.46 12.89
C PRO A 74 -3.28 11.94 12.72
N THR A 75 -4.55 12.20 12.42
CA THR A 75 -5.07 13.54 12.13
C THR A 75 -5.74 14.21 13.32
N PHE A 76 -5.92 13.52 14.45
CA PHE A 76 -6.61 14.07 15.62
C PHE A 76 -5.91 13.69 16.92
N ALA A 77 -5.18 14.66 17.49
CA ALA A 77 -4.36 14.46 18.67
C ALA A 77 -5.18 13.99 19.89
N GLY A 78 -4.68 12.96 20.57
CA GLY A 78 -5.32 12.37 21.74
C GLY A 78 -6.46 11.39 21.42
N ALA A 79 -6.85 11.23 20.16
CA ALA A 79 -7.87 10.27 19.77
C ALA A 79 -7.29 8.90 19.40
N THR A 80 -8.05 7.85 19.72
CA THR A 80 -7.77 6.48 19.32
C THR A 80 -8.32 6.21 17.91
N LEU A 81 -7.55 5.50 17.10
CA LEU A 81 -8.01 5.04 15.78
C LEU A 81 -9.19 4.09 15.96
N SER A 82 -10.33 4.42 15.33
CA SER A 82 -11.54 3.60 15.36
C SER A 82 -12.34 3.76 14.07
N GLY A 83 -13.20 2.79 13.75
CA GLY A 83 -14.08 2.87 12.59
C GLY A 83 -13.39 2.75 11.21
N TYR A 84 -12.16 2.24 11.15
CA TYR A 84 -11.38 2.12 9.91
C TYR A 84 -10.85 0.70 9.68
N ASN A 85 -10.77 0.26 8.41
CA ASN A 85 -10.18 -1.02 8.04
C ASN A 85 -8.66 -0.90 7.91
N MET A 86 -7.96 -1.17 9.00
CA MET A 86 -6.51 -1.00 9.13
C MET A 86 -5.66 -2.23 8.76
N PHE A 87 -6.27 -3.33 8.31
CA PHE A 87 -5.55 -4.61 8.20
C PHE A 87 -4.38 -4.53 7.19
N MET A 88 -4.62 -3.94 6.02
CA MET A 88 -3.59 -3.77 4.99
C MET A 88 -2.46 -2.86 5.50
N ASP A 89 -2.80 -1.73 6.12
CA ASP A 89 -1.81 -0.77 6.64
C ASP A 89 -0.96 -1.39 7.75
N LEU A 90 -1.57 -2.23 8.61
CA LEU A 90 -0.86 -2.96 9.65
C LEU A 90 0.10 -3.99 9.04
N VAL A 91 -0.32 -4.73 8.01
CA VAL A 91 0.58 -5.67 7.30
C VAL A 91 1.76 -4.93 6.69
N ILE A 92 1.55 -3.77 6.05
CA ILE A 92 2.63 -2.98 5.46
C ILE A 92 3.55 -2.41 6.55
N TYR A 93 3.00 -1.93 7.66
CA TYR A 93 3.78 -1.49 8.81
C TYR A 93 4.70 -2.61 9.31
N LEU A 94 4.17 -3.82 9.47
CA LEU A 94 4.97 -4.97 9.89
C LEU A 94 6.04 -5.34 8.85
N LEU A 95 5.73 -5.26 7.56
CA LEU A 95 6.71 -5.48 6.49
C LEU A 95 7.80 -4.40 6.47
N SER A 96 7.51 -3.17 6.92
CA SER A 96 8.50 -2.09 6.96
C SER A 96 9.70 -2.40 7.88
N PHE A 97 9.55 -3.32 8.84
CA PHE A 97 10.66 -3.82 9.65
C PHE A 97 11.71 -4.60 8.84
N SER A 98 11.45 -4.97 7.59
CA SER A 98 12.45 -5.52 6.68
C SER A 98 13.46 -4.48 6.16
N GLY A 99 13.32 -3.20 6.56
CA GLY A 99 14.15 -2.09 6.11
C GLY A 99 13.63 -1.39 4.84
N MET A 100 12.53 -1.86 4.27
CA MET A 100 11.87 -1.18 3.15
C MET A 100 10.97 -0.05 3.65
N SER A 101 10.96 1.10 2.97
CA SER A 101 10.05 2.18 3.33
C SER A 101 8.60 1.78 3.03
N THR A 102 7.69 2.27 3.86
CA THR A 102 6.23 2.10 3.70
C THR A 102 5.74 2.61 2.34
N LEU A 103 6.39 3.66 1.81
CA LEU A 103 6.15 4.20 0.47
C LEU A 103 6.49 3.19 -0.64
N VAL A 104 7.63 2.49 -0.53
CA VAL A 104 8.03 1.46 -1.52
C VAL A 104 7.10 0.26 -1.40
N LEU A 105 6.83 -0.20 -0.18
CA LEU A 105 5.95 -1.33 0.06
C LEU A 105 4.55 -1.08 -0.50
N PHE A 106 3.99 0.11 -0.29
CA PHE A 106 2.63 0.43 -0.72
C PHE A 106 2.50 0.63 -2.23
N PHE A 107 3.39 1.40 -2.88
CA PHE A 107 3.23 1.72 -4.30
C PHE A 107 3.92 0.74 -5.26
N LYS A 108 4.93 0.00 -4.80
CA LYS A 108 5.80 -0.79 -5.68
C LYS A 108 5.75 -2.29 -5.41
N VAL A 109 5.40 -2.70 -4.19
CA VAL A 109 5.34 -4.12 -3.80
C VAL A 109 3.90 -4.61 -3.74
N LEU A 110 3.02 -3.91 -3.00
CA LEU A 110 1.64 -4.36 -2.80
C LEU A 110 0.86 -4.61 -4.09
N PRO A 111 0.94 -3.78 -5.16
CA PRO A 111 0.20 -4.03 -6.40
C PRO A 111 0.59 -5.34 -7.13
N LEU A 112 1.69 -5.99 -6.73
CA LEU A 112 2.17 -7.25 -7.29
C LEU A 112 1.63 -8.50 -6.55
N VAL A 113 1.03 -8.33 -5.37
CA VAL A 113 0.69 -9.41 -4.44
C VAL A 113 -0.82 -9.62 -4.34
#